data_AF-A0A9P8YIX0-F1
#
_entry.id   AF-A0A9P8YIX0-F1
#
_cell.length_a   1.000
_cell.length_b   1.000
_cell.length_c   1.000
_cell.angle_alpha   90.00
_cell.angle_beta   90.00
_cell.angle_gamma   90.00
#
_symmetry.space_group_name_H-M   'P 1'
#
loop_
_entity.id
_entity.type
_entity.pdbx_description
1 polymer ?
#
loop_
_entity_poly.entity_id
_entity_poly.type
_entity_poly.pdbx_seq_one_letter_code
_entity_poly.pdbx_strand_id
1 'polypeptide(L)'
;MGAFDNIVSWWVAAQGRVNDTAAAAVPLEPLPPQHPYFPQDLVLSGYVENETPLHVLLASFAGMLGCTILATGVLARKVNPQLTASSLAVVSWFVMCGCLHCFFEGYFVANHATIVSSQHLFSQLWKEYALSDSRYLISDPFMLSVEAITVVVLGPLSFLSAASTVLQSPLRHPLRMIVCIAHLFSVSLYYSTSLTESYFTGRWDSRPEPQYFWLYYVGFNLPWAAVPLVLLNNSIKSVVVALRAVERMAVTLDESKSLRDGKGTAELEEKKAE
;
A
#
# COMPACT_ATOMS: atom_id res chain seq x y z
N MET A 1 -22.23 15.22 16.83
CA MET A 1 -21.68 15.15 15.46
C MET A 1 -20.27 14.61 15.58
N GLY A 2 -20.09 13.34 15.24
CA GLY A 2 -18.83 12.61 15.44
C GLY A 2 -17.93 12.66 14.22
N ALA A 3 -16.67 12.22 14.37
CA ALA A 3 -15.71 12.12 13.26
C ALA A 3 -16.26 11.30 12.07
N PHE A 4 -17.12 10.31 12.32
CA PHE A 4 -17.78 9.52 11.27
C PHE A 4 -18.77 10.32 10.42
N ASP A 5 -19.48 11.30 10.99
CA ASP A 5 -20.40 12.17 10.24
C ASP A 5 -19.61 13.03 9.24
N ASN A 6 -18.41 13.48 9.62
CA ASN A 6 -17.50 14.22 8.75
C ASN A 6 -16.93 13.33 7.63
N ILE A 7 -16.60 12.07 7.91
CA ILE A 7 -16.13 11.15 6.87
C ILE A 7 -17.23 10.89 5.84
N VAL A 8 -18.48 10.70 6.28
CA VAL A 8 -19.62 10.53 5.37
C VAL A 8 -19.86 11.80 4.57
N SER A 9 -19.76 13.00 5.17
CA SER A 9 -19.94 14.25 4.44
C SER A 9 -18.82 14.47 3.41
N TRP A 10 -17.57 14.13 3.72
CA TRP A 10 -16.47 14.17 2.76
C TRP A 10 -16.69 13.18 1.61
N TRP A 11 -17.15 11.98 1.92
CA TRP A 11 -17.45 10.95 0.91
C TRP A 11 -18.62 11.35 0.01
N VAL A 12 -19.69 11.93 0.57
CA VAL A 12 -20.85 12.42 -0.21
C VAL A 12 -20.44 13.63 -1.06
N ALA A 13 -19.63 14.55 -0.53
CA ALA A 13 -19.06 15.64 -1.31
C ALA A 13 -18.21 15.10 -2.49
N ALA A 14 -17.56 13.95 -2.31
CA ALA A 14 -16.84 13.23 -3.37
C ALA A 14 -17.68 12.66 -4.49
N GLN A 15 -18.89 12.24 -4.15
CA GLN A 15 -19.83 11.72 -5.12
C GLN A 15 -20.69 12.82 -5.74
N GLY A 16 -20.80 13.98 -5.07
CA GLY A 16 -21.64 15.11 -5.42
C GLY A 16 -21.12 15.97 -6.57
N ARG A 17 -20.91 15.38 -7.75
CA ARG A 17 -20.87 16.19 -8.97
C ARG A 17 -22.28 16.56 -9.40
N VAL A 18 -22.70 17.77 -9.07
CA VAL A 18 -23.62 18.57 -9.89
C VAL A 18 -23.11 20.00 -9.86
N ASN A 19 -22.37 20.40 -10.89
CA ASN A 19 -22.41 21.69 -11.61
C ASN A 19 -22.87 23.01 -10.94
N ASP A 20 -22.81 23.22 -9.64
CA ASP A 20 -23.36 24.44 -9.06
C ASP A 20 -22.29 25.50 -8.76
N THR A 21 -22.37 26.57 -9.56
CA THR A 21 -21.84 27.92 -9.36
C THR A 21 -20.43 28.26 -9.87
N ALA A 22 -20.23 28.14 -11.18
CA ALA A 22 -19.42 29.16 -11.86
C ALA A 22 -20.28 30.44 -11.98
N ALA A 23 -20.07 31.39 -11.07
CA ALA A 23 -20.64 32.72 -11.19
C ALA A 23 -20.25 33.31 -12.57
N ALA A 24 -21.24 33.83 -13.29
CA ALA A 24 -21.10 34.37 -14.63
C ALA A 24 -20.17 35.60 -14.65
N ALA A 25 -18.87 35.35 -14.80
CA ALA A 25 -17.92 36.33 -15.30
C ALA A 25 -17.97 36.32 -16.84
N VAL A 26 -17.84 37.51 -17.43
CA VAL A 26 -17.86 37.76 -18.88
C VAL A 26 -17.02 36.72 -19.63
N PRO A 27 -17.53 36.05 -20.68
CA PRO A 27 -16.77 35.05 -21.42
C PRO A 27 -15.66 35.75 -22.21
N LEU A 28 -14.45 35.76 -21.67
CA LEU A 28 -13.26 35.67 -22.51
C LEU A 28 -13.28 34.26 -23.09
N GLU A 29 -13.05 34.08 -24.40
CA GLU A 29 -12.89 32.74 -24.97
C GLU A 29 -11.91 31.95 -24.08
N PRO A 30 -12.34 30.85 -23.44
CA PRO A 30 -11.42 30.05 -22.66
C PRO A 30 -10.38 29.50 -23.64
N LEU A 31 -9.11 29.82 -23.41
CA LEU A 31 -8.02 29.15 -24.10
C LEU A 31 -8.27 27.63 -24.00
N PRO A 32 -8.08 26.88 -25.09
CA PRO A 32 -8.27 25.43 -25.05
C PRO A 32 -7.46 24.85 -23.89
N PRO A 33 -8.01 23.86 -23.15
CA PRO A 33 -7.31 23.29 -22.01
C PRO A 33 -5.95 22.79 -22.45
N GLN A 34 -4.90 23.26 -21.77
CA GLN A 34 -3.51 22.93 -22.13
C GLN A 34 -3.17 21.47 -21.82
N HIS A 35 -3.98 20.81 -20.99
CA HIS A 35 -3.80 19.44 -20.54
C HIS A 35 -5.13 18.79 -20.12
N PRO A 36 -5.22 17.45 -20.03
CA PRO A 36 -6.47 16.75 -19.68
C PRO A 36 -6.76 16.65 -18.17
N TYR A 37 -5.85 17.11 -17.30
CA TYR A 37 -5.96 16.95 -15.84
C TYR A 37 -6.93 17.94 -15.19
N PHE A 38 -7.40 17.59 -13.99
CA PHE A 38 -8.27 18.43 -13.18
C PHE A 38 -7.57 18.88 -11.90
N PRO A 39 -7.83 20.09 -11.40
CA PRO A 39 -8.67 21.11 -12.05
C PRO A 39 -8.03 21.68 -13.33
N GLN A 40 -8.85 22.27 -14.22
CA GLN A 40 -8.41 22.71 -15.56
C GLN A 40 -7.55 23.99 -15.53
N ASP A 41 -7.49 24.68 -14.39
CA ASP A 41 -6.67 25.88 -14.15
C ASP A 41 -5.25 25.54 -13.65
N LEU A 42 -4.88 24.26 -13.58
CA LEU A 42 -3.53 23.86 -13.19
C LEU A 42 -2.48 24.40 -14.18
N VAL A 43 -1.32 24.78 -13.63
CA VAL A 43 -0.19 25.28 -14.42
C VAL A 43 0.85 24.18 -14.54
N LEU A 44 0.71 23.34 -15.57
CA LEU A 44 1.68 22.27 -15.87
C LEU A 44 2.71 22.76 -16.90
N SER A 45 3.72 23.48 -16.40
CA SER A 45 4.77 24.07 -17.24
C SER A 45 5.52 23.01 -18.04
N GLY A 46 5.52 23.15 -19.37
CA GLY A 46 6.19 22.21 -20.27
C GLY A 46 5.49 20.87 -20.43
N TYR A 47 4.18 20.80 -20.14
CA TYR A 47 3.39 19.60 -20.38
C TYR A 47 3.49 19.13 -21.83
N VAL A 48 3.71 17.83 -22.00
CA VAL A 48 3.64 17.14 -23.29
C VAL A 48 2.78 15.89 -23.12
N GLU A 49 1.85 15.67 -24.04
CA GLU A 49 1.00 14.48 -24.08
C GLU A 49 1.83 13.19 -24.23
N ASN A 50 1.27 12.06 -23.83
CA ASN A 50 1.93 10.76 -24.03
C ASN A 50 1.99 10.43 -25.53
N GLU A 51 3.19 10.14 -26.03
CA GLU A 51 3.36 9.64 -27.40
C GLU A 51 3.00 8.15 -27.51
N THR A 52 3.16 7.40 -26.42
CA THR A 52 2.90 5.96 -26.39
C THR A 52 1.40 5.69 -26.18
N PRO A 53 0.75 4.90 -27.06
CA PRO A 53 -0.66 4.57 -26.89
C PRO A 53 -0.96 3.85 -25.57
N LEU A 54 -2.11 4.12 -24.99
CA LEU A 54 -2.54 3.57 -23.70
C LEU A 54 -2.38 2.04 -23.59
N HIS A 55 -2.79 1.29 -24.63
CA HIS A 55 -2.70 -0.17 -24.60
C HIS A 55 -1.24 -0.66 -24.50
N VAL A 56 -0.28 0.06 -25.07
CA VAL A 56 1.16 -0.27 -24.97
C VAL A 56 1.68 0.05 -23.57
N LEU A 57 1.25 1.17 -22.98
CA LEU A 57 1.58 1.52 -21.59
C LEU A 57 1.07 0.44 -20.62
N LEU A 58 -0.20 0.07 -20.73
CA LEU A 58 -0.83 -0.96 -19.89
C LEU A 58 -0.17 -2.32 -20.09
N ALA A 59 0.11 -2.73 -21.35
CA ALA A 59 0.79 -3.98 -21.64
C ALA A 59 2.22 -3.99 -21.08
N SER A 60 2.94 -2.87 -21.15
CA SER A 60 4.29 -2.75 -20.59
C SER A 60 4.27 -2.87 -19.07
N PHE A 61 3.32 -2.18 -18.41
CA PHE A 61 3.15 -2.28 -16.96
C PHE A 61 2.75 -3.68 -16.50
N ALA A 62 1.75 -4.28 -17.14
CA ALA A 62 1.33 -5.65 -16.87
C ALA A 62 2.47 -6.65 -17.14
N GLY A 63 3.26 -6.44 -18.18
CA GLY A 63 4.44 -7.23 -18.50
C GLY A 63 5.49 -7.17 -17.39
N MET A 64 5.83 -5.98 -16.89
CA MET A 64 6.77 -5.82 -15.78
C MET A 64 6.28 -6.51 -14.50
N LEU A 65 5.00 -6.37 -14.15
CA LEU A 65 4.40 -7.06 -13.01
C LEU A 65 4.40 -8.58 -13.19
N GLY A 66 4.01 -9.05 -14.38
CA GLY A 66 4.02 -10.48 -14.73
C GLY A 66 5.43 -11.08 -14.64
N CYS A 67 6.43 -10.42 -15.23
CA CYS A 67 7.82 -10.83 -15.12
C CYS A 67 8.31 -10.87 -13.67
N THR A 68 7.95 -9.87 -12.86
CA THR A 68 8.30 -9.81 -11.43
C THR A 68 7.72 -11.00 -10.66
N ILE A 69 6.42 -11.29 -10.86
CA ILE A 69 5.73 -12.39 -10.19
C ILE A 69 6.30 -13.75 -10.63
N LEU A 70 6.55 -13.94 -11.93
CA LEU A 70 7.13 -15.16 -12.48
C LEU A 70 8.55 -15.40 -11.97
N ALA A 71 9.42 -14.38 -12.03
CA ALA A 71 10.78 -14.46 -11.53
C ALA A 71 10.80 -14.77 -10.03
N THR A 72 9.95 -14.10 -9.25
CA THR A 72 9.75 -14.39 -7.82
C THR A 72 9.32 -15.83 -7.60
N GLY A 73 8.37 -16.32 -8.41
CA GLY A 73 7.88 -17.69 -8.40
C GLY A 73 9.02 -18.71 -8.49
N VAL A 74 9.85 -18.56 -9.52
CA VAL A 74 10.98 -19.44 -9.80
C VAL A 74 12.04 -19.34 -8.70
N LEU A 75 12.46 -18.13 -8.33
CA LEU A 75 13.51 -17.93 -7.32
C LEU A 75 13.09 -18.42 -5.93
N ALA A 76 11.88 -18.08 -5.49
CA ALA A 76 11.39 -18.48 -4.17
C ALA A 76 11.31 -20.01 -4.03
N ARG A 77 10.86 -20.70 -5.08
CA ARG A 77 10.82 -22.17 -5.14
C ARG A 77 12.20 -22.82 -5.19
N LYS A 78 13.15 -22.19 -5.88
CA LYS A 78 14.54 -22.65 -5.92
C LYS A 78 15.21 -22.52 -4.54
N VAL A 79 14.94 -21.44 -3.81
CA VAL A 79 15.48 -21.21 -2.46
C VAL A 79 14.80 -22.09 -1.42
N ASN A 80 13.48 -22.25 -1.51
CA ASN A 80 12.71 -23.10 -0.62
C ASN A 80 11.70 -23.97 -1.40
N PRO A 81 12.05 -25.23 -1.73
CA PRO A 81 11.17 -26.14 -2.45
C PRO A 81 9.87 -26.47 -1.71
N GLN A 82 9.89 -26.39 -0.37
CA GLN A 82 8.77 -26.74 0.51
C GLN A 82 7.77 -25.59 0.69
N LEU A 83 7.92 -24.48 -0.04
CA LEU A 83 7.04 -23.33 0.08
C LEU A 83 5.59 -23.72 -0.29
N THR A 84 4.62 -23.38 0.54
CA THR A 84 3.21 -23.60 0.17
C THR A 84 2.76 -22.62 -0.91
N ALA A 85 1.68 -22.91 -1.63
CA ALA A 85 1.10 -21.98 -2.59
C ALA A 85 0.68 -20.64 -1.94
N SER A 86 0.14 -20.70 -0.71
CA SER A 86 -0.22 -19.51 0.05
C SER A 86 1.02 -18.68 0.43
N SER A 87 2.07 -19.34 0.94
CA SER A 87 3.35 -18.66 1.22
C SER A 87 3.97 -18.06 -0.04
N LEU A 88 3.86 -18.74 -1.18
CA LEU A 88 4.33 -18.20 -2.46
C LEU A 88 3.55 -16.94 -2.86
N ALA A 89 2.22 -16.94 -2.73
CA ALA A 89 1.40 -15.76 -3.00
C ALA A 89 1.80 -14.57 -2.12
N VAL A 90 2.08 -14.82 -0.84
CA VAL A 90 2.58 -13.77 0.07
C VAL A 90 3.95 -13.24 -0.36
N VAL A 91 4.87 -14.12 -0.75
CA VAL A 91 6.18 -13.71 -1.24
C VAL A 91 6.06 -12.90 -2.52
N SER A 92 5.25 -13.35 -3.49
CA SER A 92 4.98 -12.62 -4.73
C SER A 92 4.36 -11.26 -4.48
N TRP A 93 3.40 -11.16 -3.55
CA TRP A 93 2.82 -9.87 -3.13
C TRP A 93 3.90 -8.91 -2.63
N PHE A 94 4.72 -9.34 -1.68
CA PHE A 94 5.73 -8.46 -1.08
C PHE A 94 6.87 -8.11 -2.04
N VAL A 95 7.30 -9.01 -2.93
CA VAL A 95 8.28 -8.66 -3.96
C VAL A 95 7.69 -7.67 -4.96
N MET A 96 6.44 -7.88 -5.38
CA MET A 96 5.73 -6.95 -6.27
C MET A 96 5.62 -5.56 -5.63
N CYS A 97 5.19 -5.46 -4.36
CA CYS A 97 5.15 -4.20 -3.63
C CYS A 97 6.55 -3.56 -3.55
N GLY A 98 7.58 -4.34 -3.17
CA GLY A 98 8.95 -3.83 -3.11
C GLY A 98 9.42 -3.25 -4.44
N CYS A 99 9.10 -3.92 -5.56
CA CYS A 99 9.42 -3.42 -6.90
C CYS A 99 8.63 -2.15 -7.26
N LEU A 100 7.33 -2.10 -6.98
CA LEU A 100 6.53 -0.89 -7.22
C LEU A 100 7.05 0.30 -6.42
N HIS A 101 7.32 0.10 -5.13
CA HIS A 101 7.88 1.15 -4.28
C HIS A 101 9.25 1.60 -4.77
N CYS A 102 10.22 0.70 -4.91
CA CYS A 102 11.58 1.11 -5.22
C CYS A 102 11.78 1.61 -6.67
N PHE A 103 11.00 1.11 -7.64
CA PHE A 103 11.20 1.46 -9.04
C PHE A 103 10.14 2.42 -9.59
N PHE A 104 8.86 2.15 -9.36
CA PHE A 104 7.79 2.97 -9.95
C PHE A 104 7.58 4.27 -9.15
N GLU A 105 7.34 4.15 -7.84
CA GLU A 105 7.26 5.29 -6.92
C GLU A 105 8.62 5.96 -6.75
N GLY A 106 9.71 5.17 -6.71
CA GLY A 106 11.07 5.70 -6.68
C GLY A 106 11.40 6.58 -7.88
N TYR A 107 10.91 6.21 -9.06
CA TYR A 107 11.03 7.07 -10.24
C TYR A 107 10.22 8.36 -10.10
N PHE A 108 9.00 8.29 -9.56
CA PHE A 108 8.21 9.49 -9.27
C PHE A 108 8.97 10.42 -8.33
N VAL A 109 9.43 9.92 -7.18
CA VAL A 109 10.16 10.71 -6.19
C VAL A 109 11.45 11.32 -6.78
N ALA A 110 12.14 10.62 -7.67
CA ALA A 110 13.36 11.14 -8.30
C ALA A 110 13.10 12.16 -9.42
N ASN A 111 11.93 12.10 -10.08
CA ASN A 111 11.65 12.86 -11.31
C ASN A 111 10.39 13.72 -11.24
N HIS A 112 9.79 13.91 -10.05
CA HIS A 112 8.49 14.55 -9.87
C HIS A 112 8.36 15.92 -10.57
N ALA A 113 9.45 16.69 -10.62
CA ALA A 113 9.51 18.00 -11.27
C ALA A 113 9.48 17.95 -12.81
N THR A 114 9.80 16.81 -13.43
CA THR A 114 9.96 16.67 -14.90
C THR A 114 9.05 15.60 -15.51
N ILE A 115 8.12 15.02 -14.74
CA ILE A 115 7.20 13.99 -15.26
C ILE A 115 6.35 14.53 -16.41
N VAL A 116 5.85 15.77 -16.28
CA VAL A 116 4.92 16.37 -17.24
C VAL A 116 5.51 16.57 -18.63
N SER A 117 6.82 16.78 -18.73
CA SER A 117 7.53 17.02 -20.00
C SER A 117 8.24 15.79 -20.56
N SER A 118 8.33 14.71 -19.79
CA SER A 118 9.11 13.53 -20.14
C SER A 118 8.28 12.48 -20.91
N GLN A 119 8.94 11.83 -21.88
CA GLN A 119 8.42 10.69 -22.63
C GLN A 119 9.01 9.35 -22.14
N HIS A 120 9.74 9.33 -21.03
CA HIS A 120 10.15 8.07 -20.43
C HIS A 120 8.93 7.21 -20.07
N LEU A 121 9.02 5.89 -20.20
CA LEU A 121 7.89 4.97 -19.97
C LEU A 121 7.20 5.20 -18.62
N PHE A 122 7.97 5.37 -17.54
CA PHE A 122 7.40 5.63 -16.21
C PHE A 122 6.76 7.01 -16.11
N SER A 123 7.31 8.05 -16.75
CA SER A 123 6.68 9.36 -16.81
C SER A 123 5.34 9.30 -17.53
N GLN A 124 5.26 8.53 -18.62
CA GLN A 124 4.00 8.35 -19.36
C GLN A 124 2.97 7.55 -18.56
N LEU A 125 3.38 6.51 -17.82
CA LEU A 125 2.53 5.77 -16.89
C LEU A 125 2.02 6.65 -15.74
N TRP A 126 2.87 7.50 -15.17
CA TRP A 126 2.47 8.47 -14.15
C TRP A 126 1.51 9.53 -14.71
N LYS A 127 1.76 10.04 -15.92
CA LYS A 127 0.83 10.92 -16.63
C LYS A 127 -0.53 10.27 -16.88
N GLU A 128 -0.57 8.98 -17.20
CA GLU A 128 -1.81 8.23 -17.37
C GLU A 128 -2.53 8.04 -16.03
N TYR A 129 -1.81 7.61 -14.99
CA TYR A 129 -2.38 7.41 -13.66
C TYR A 129 -2.90 8.74 -13.07
N ALA A 130 -2.19 9.85 -13.29
CA ALA A 130 -2.57 11.16 -12.80
C ALA A 130 -3.89 11.71 -13.40
N LEU A 131 -4.47 11.06 -14.41
CA LEU A 131 -5.84 11.36 -14.84
C LEU A 131 -6.86 11.08 -13.71
N SER A 132 -6.51 10.19 -12.77
CA SER A 132 -7.31 9.94 -11.58
C SER A 132 -6.92 10.79 -10.38
N ASP A 133 -5.74 11.40 -10.39
CA ASP A 133 -5.24 12.24 -9.29
C ASP A 133 -4.08 13.12 -9.78
N SER A 134 -4.36 14.37 -10.11
CA SER A 134 -3.39 15.31 -10.64
C SER A 134 -2.34 15.77 -9.61
N ARG A 135 -2.50 15.47 -8.32
CA ARG A 135 -1.54 15.80 -7.26
C ARG A 135 -0.14 15.23 -7.55
N TYR A 136 -0.08 14.13 -8.29
CA TYR A 136 1.17 13.53 -8.79
C TYR A 136 1.89 14.35 -9.88
N LEU A 137 1.26 15.35 -10.50
CA LEU A 137 1.88 16.18 -11.54
C LEU A 137 2.28 17.56 -11.05
N ILE A 138 1.82 17.96 -9.87
CA ILE A 138 2.08 19.28 -9.27
C ILE A 138 3.08 19.21 -8.12
N SER A 139 3.73 18.06 -7.91
CA SER A 139 4.64 17.84 -6.78
C SER A 139 3.97 18.12 -5.44
N ASP A 140 2.74 17.64 -5.25
CA ASP A 140 2.01 17.81 -3.99
C ASP A 140 2.88 17.36 -2.79
N PRO A 141 3.08 18.19 -1.75
CA PRO A 141 3.98 17.86 -0.65
C PRO A 141 3.59 16.60 0.11
N PHE A 142 2.28 16.32 0.25
CA PHE A 142 1.83 15.11 0.92
C PHE A 142 2.16 13.88 0.08
N MET A 143 1.82 13.90 -1.22
CA MET A 143 2.13 12.82 -2.15
C MET A 143 3.63 12.57 -2.22
N LEU A 144 4.44 13.60 -2.43
CA LEU A 144 5.90 13.43 -2.48
C LEU A 144 6.47 12.86 -1.17
N SER A 145 5.95 13.30 -0.01
CA SER A 145 6.41 12.81 1.29
C SER A 145 6.03 11.35 1.54
N VAL A 146 4.78 10.97 1.26
CA VAL A 146 4.33 9.59 1.50
C VAL A 146 5.04 8.63 0.56
N GLU A 147 5.20 8.99 -0.72
CA GLU A 147 5.93 8.18 -1.70
C GLU A 147 7.44 8.11 -1.39
N ALA A 148 8.04 9.17 -0.86
CA ALA A 148 9.44 9.09 -0.41
C ALA A 148 9.61 8.09 0.74
N ILE A 149 8.65 8.06 1.68
CA ILE A 149 8.65 7.10 2.80
C ILE A 149 8.41 5.67 2.29
N THR A 150 7.49 5.47 1.33
CA THR A 150 7.24 4.14 0.75
C THR A 150 8.51 3.63 0.07
N VAL A 151 9.22 4.48 -0.67
CA VAL A 151 10.49 4.14 -1.33
C VAL A 151 11.58 3.74 -0.35
N VAL A 152 11.87 4.57 0.66
CA VAL A 152 13.03 4.38 1.54
C VAL A 152 12.78 3.40 2.68
N VAL A 153 11.51 3.20 3.08
CA VAL A 153 11.14 2.32 4.20
C VAL A 153 10.36 1.10 3.71
N LEU A 154 9.23 1.30 3.04
CA LEU A 154 8.31 0.19 2.72
C LEU A 154 8.82 -0.70 1.60
N GLY A 155 9.55 -0.17 0.62
CA GLY A 155 10.21 -0.96 -0.42
C GLY A 155 11.18 -1.98 0.18
N PRO A 156 12.21 -1.54 0.93
CA PRO A 156 13.14 -2.44 1.62
C PRO A 156 12.44 -3.41 2.58
N LEU A 157 11.48 -2.94 3.39
CA LEU A 157 10.76 -3.81 4.33
C LEU A 157 9.87 -4.84 3.62
N SER A 158 9.35 -4.52 2.43
CA SER A 158 8.59 -5.47 1.61
C SER A 158 9.50 -6.60 1.13
N PHE A 159 10.69 -6.29 0.60
CA PHE A 159 11.67 -7.32 0.25
C PHE A 159 12.11 -8.15 1.46
N LEU A 160 12.31 -7.52 2.62
CA LEU A 160 12.65 -8.24 3.85
C LEU A 160 11.50 -9.15 4.34
N SER A 161 10.25 -8.71 4.17
CA SER A 161 9.05 -9.52 4.47
C SER A 161 8.93 -10.72 3.54
N ALA A 162 9.26 -10.56 2.25
CA ALA A 162 9.36 -11.65 1.30
C ALA A 162 10.47 -12.63 1.68
N ALA A 163 11.70 -12.13 1.91
CA ALA A 163 12.86 -12.95 2.28
C ALA A 163 12.61 -13.73 3.57
N SER A 164 12.11 -13.08 4.62
CA SER A 164 11.77 -13.75 5.89
C SER A 164 10.69 -14.82 5.72
N THR A 165 9.74 -14.63 4.80
CA THR A 165 8.72 -15.64 4.47
C THR A 165 9.33 -16.82 3.72
N VAL A 166 10.20 -16.60 2.73
CA VAL A 166 10.91 -17.67 1.99
C VAL A 166 11.79 -18.47 2.94
N LEU A 167 12.55 -17.79 3.80
CA LEU A 167 13.51 -18.39 4.74
C LEU A 167 12.85 -18.97 6.00
N GLN A 168 11.52 -18.93 6.11
CA GLN A 168 10.78 -19.39 7.30
C GLN A 168 11.24 -18.73 8.61
N SER A 169 11.74 -17.50 8.54
CA SER A 169 12.24 -16.76 9.70
C SER A 169 11.11 -16.43 10.69
N PRO A 170 11.38 -16.43 12.02
CA PRO A 170 10.42 -15.99 13.03
C PRO A 170 9.99 -14.52 12.84
N LEU A 171 10.81 -13.70 12.16
CA LEU A 171 10.50 -12.29 11.88
C LEU A 171 9.43 -12.10 10.80
N ARG A 172 9.01 -13.16 10.10
CA ARG A 172 8.04 -13.06 8.99
C ARG A 172 6.70 -12.44 9.39
N HIS A 173 6.22 -12.68 10.60
CA HIS A 173 4.94 -12.14 11.08
C HIS A 173 5.10 -10.69 11.57
N PRO A 174 6.09 -10.34 12.42
CA PRO A 174 6.35 -8.95 12.77
C PRO A 174 6.56 -8.04 11.56
N LEU A 175 7.43 -8.43 10.62
CA LEU A 175 7.72 -7.63 9.42
C LEU A 175 6.48 -7.45 8.55
N ARG A 176 5.73 -8.54 8.31
CA ARG A 176 4.47 -8.51 7.58
C ARG A 176 3.46 -7.56 8.23
N MET A 177 3.32 -7.61 9.55
CA MET A 177 2.40 -6.73 10.28
C MET A 177 2.79 -5.26 10.11
N ILE A 178 4.08 -4.92 10.24
CA ILE A 178 4.59 -3.55 10.05
C ILE A 178 4.23 -3.03 8.66
N VAL A 179 4.58 -3.79 7.61
CA VAL A 179 4.33 -3.37 6.22
C VAL A 179 2.82 -3.27 5.95
N CYS A 180 2.03 -4.25 6.39
CA CYS A 180 0.58 -4.23 6.16
C CYS A 180 -0.11 -3.04 6.86
N ILE A 181 0.29 -2.71 8.09
CA ILE A 181 -0.25 -1.54 8.80
C ILE A 181 0.15 -0.26 8.06
N ALA A 182 1.39 -0.15 7.61
CA ALA A 182 1.86 1.02 6.87
C ALA A 182 1.13 1.19 5.53
N HIS A 183 0.88 0.11 4.78
CA HIS A 183 0.06 0.16 3.57
C HIS A 183 -1.36 0.64 3.85
N LEU A 184 -2.01 0.09 4.90
CA LEU A 184 -3.36 0.50 5.30
C LEU A 184 -3.42 1.97 5.73
N PHE A 185 -2.41 2.41 6.46
CA PHE A 185 -2.32 3.80 6.89
C PHE A 185 -2.09 4.73 5.69
N SER A 186 -1.15 4.40 4.81
CA SER A 186 -0.82 5.17 3.61
C SER A 186 -2.04 5.31 2.69
N VAL A 187 -2.73 4.21 2.38
CA VAL A 187 -3.91 4.25 1.50
C VAL A 187 -5.08 5.00 2.16
N SER A 188 -5.21 4.92 3.49
CA SER A 188 -6.21 5.71 4.21
C SER A 188 -5.92 7.20 4.16
N LEU A 189 -4.65 7.60 4.31
CA LEU A 189 -4.24 9.00 4.18
C LEU A 189 -4.38 9.49 2.73
N TYR A 190 -4.06 8.67 1.75
CA TYR A 190 -4.25 8.98 0.33
C TYR A 190 -5.70 9.37 0.03
N TYR A 191 -6.66 8.54 0.42
CA TYR A 191 -8.08 8.84 0.25
C TYR A 191 -8.51 10.02 1.13
N SER A 192 -8.13 10.03 2.41
CA SER A 192 -8.59 11.06 3.34
C SER A 192 -8.12 12.45 2.94
N THR A 193 -6.87 12.61 2.49
CA THR A 193 -6.34 13.92 2.09
C THR A 193 -7.07 14.45 0.87
N SER A 194 -7.25 13.64 -0.18
CA SER A 194 -8.00 14.04 -1.37
C SER A 194 -9.43 14.42 -1.03
N LEU A 195 -10.14 13.61 -0.25
CA LEU A 195 -11.51 13.86 0.16
C LEU A 195 -11.64 15.14 0.99
N THR A 196 -10.69 15.36 1.90
CA THR A 196 -10.68 16.54 2.78
C THR A 196 -10.38 17.80 2.00
N GLU A 197 -9.38 17.77 1.12
CA GLU A 197 -9.03 18.88 0.24
C GLU A 197 -10.19 19.24 -0.67
N SER A 198 -10.85 18.24 -1.24
CA SER A 198 -12.01 18.47 -2.10
C SER A 198 -13.19 19.06 -1.34
N TYR A 199 -13.41 18.65 -0.09
CA TYR A 199 -14.42 19.25 0.77
C TYR A 199 -14.14 20.72 1.08
N PHE A 200 -12.88 21.08 1.35
CA PHE A 200 -12.51 22.46 1.71
C PHE A 200 -12.42 23.40 0.52
N THR A 201 -11.93 22.92 -0.62
CA THR A 201 -11.66 23.76 -1.79
C THR A 201 -12.77 23.69 -2.84
N GLY A 202 -13.63 22.66 -2.78
CA GLY A 202 -14.60 22.34 -3.83
C GLY A 202 -13.96 21.83 -5.12
N ARG A 203 -12.63 21.62 -5.15
CA ARG A 203 -11.88 21.19 -6.33
C ARG A 203 -11.64 19.68 -6.28
N TRP A 204 -11.56 19.06 -7.45
CA TRP A 204 -11.30 17.64 -7.59
C TRP A 204 -10.08 17.43 -8.48
N ASP A 205 -9.16 16.59 -8.02
CA ASP A 205 -7.93 16.27 -8.77
C ASP A 205 -8.12 15.12 -9.78
N SER A 206 -9.26 14.42 -9.69
CA SER A 206 -9.65 13.37 -10.63
C SER A 206 -10.51 13.93 -11.76
N ARG A 207 -10.26 13.42 -12.97
CA ARG A 207 -11.12 13.65 -14.13
C ARG A 207 -12.59 13.24 -13.91
N PRO A 208 -13.52 13.86 -14.66
CA PRO A 208 -14.95 13.62 -14.51
C PRO A 208 -15.45 12.23 -14.89
N GLU A 209 -14.74 11.54 -15.77
CA GLU A 209 -15.21 10.27 -16.30
C GLU A 209 -15.14 9.18 -15.21
N PRO A 210 -16.19 8.33 -15.07
CA PRO A 210 -16.27 7.35 -14.00
C PRO A 210 -15.08 6.38 -13.92
N GLN A 211 -14.45 6.07 -15.05
CA GLN A 211 -13.29 5.19 -15.10
C GLN A 211 -12.08 5.72 -14.30
N TYR A 212 -11.81 7.02 -14.34
CA TYR A 212 -10.65 7.59 -13.65
C TYR A 212 -10.87 7.56 -12.14
N PHE A 213 -12.09 7.80 -11.69
CA PHE A 213 -12.40 7.69 -10.27
C PHE A 213 -12.51 6.22 -9.80
N TRP A 214 -13.35 5.40 -10.43
CA TRP A 214 -13.65 4.06 -9.90
C TRP A 214 -12.59 3.02 -10.23
N LEU A 215 -12.05 3.02 -11.46
CA LEU A 215 -11.06 2.03 -11.86
C LEU A 215 -9.66 2.45 -11.39
N TYR A 216 -9.26 3.70 -11.61
CA TYR A 216 -7.88 4.13 -11.33
C TYR A 216 -7.76 4.56 -9.86
N TYR A 217 -8.47 5.60 -9.44
CA TYR A 217 -8.36 6.15 -8.09
C TYR A 217 -8.77 5.13 -7.01
N VAL A 218 -9.94 4.50 -7.13
CA VAL A 218 -10.37 3.46 -6.17
C VAL A 218 -9.76 2.10 -6.51
N GLY A 219 -9.94 1.64 -7.73
CA GLY A 219 -9.64 0.26 -8.13
C GLY A 219 -8.15 -0.10 -8.07
N PHE A 220 -7.25 0.77 -8.53
CA PHE A 220 -5.81 0.48 -8.48
C PHE A 220 -5.25 0.59 -7.07
N ASN A 221 -5.83 1.39 -6.18
CA ASN A 221 -5.37 1.50 -4.78
C ASN A 221 -5.99 0.42 -3.85
N LEU A 222 -7.15 -0.12 -4.21
CA LEU A 222 -7.87 -1.13 -3.39
C LEU A 222 -7.04 -2.36 -2.99
N PRO A 223 -6.15 -2.92 -3.82
CA PRO A 223 -5.29 -4.04 -3.42
C PRO A 223 -4.45 -3.76 -2.16
N TRP A 224 -3.95 -2.53 -2.00
CA TRP A 224 -3.18 -2.09 -0.82
C TRP A 224 -4.05 -1.87 0.44
N ALA A 225 -5.38 -1.94 0.31
CA ALA A 225 -6.28 -2.09 1.45
C ALA A 225 -6.64 -3.56 1.69
N ALA A 226 -7.12 -4.26 0.66
CA ALA A 226 -7.68 -5.60 0.81
C ALA A 226 -6.65 -6.66 1.20
N VAL A 227 -5.51 -6.73 0.49
CA VAL A 227 -4.50 -7.76 0.74
C VAL A 227 -3.82 -7.55 2.10
N PRO A 228 -3.39 -6.33 2.48
CA PRO A 228 -2.85 -6.06 3.81
C PRO A 228 -3.80 -6.42 4.96
N LEU A 229 -5.11 -6.17 4.85
CA LEU A 229 -6.07 -6.59 5.88
C LEU A 229 -6.08 -8.11 6.11
N VAL A 230 -6.11 -8.88 5.03
CA VAL A 230 -6.09 -10.35 5.09
C VAL A 230 -4.79 -10.84 5.70
N LEU A 231 -3.65 -10.31 5.23
CA LEU A 231 -2.32 -10.71 5.70
C LEU A 231 -2.04 -10.32 7.16
N LEU A 232 -2.55 -9.16 7.59
CA LEU A 232 -2.49 -8.67 8.95
C LEU A 232 -3.28 -9.58 9.88
N ASN A 233 -4.54 -9.88 9.54
CA ASN A 233 -5.38 -10.80 10.33
C ASN A 233 -4.73 -12.19 10.45
N ASN A 234 -4.19 -12.72 9.36
CA ASN A 234 -3.49 -14.01 9.37
C ASN A 234 -2.26 -14.00 10.28
N SER A 235 -1.50 -12.89 10.29
CA SER A 235 -0.31 -12.76 11.15
C SER A 235 -0.68 -12.62 12.61
N ILE A 236 -1.69 -11.80 12.93
CA ILE A 236 -2.20 -11.64 14.30
C ILE A 236 -2.67 -12.99 14.84
N LYS A 237 -3.48 -13.74 14.09
CA LYS A 237 -3.92 -15.09 14.51
C LYS A 237 -2.74 -16.03 14.78
N SER A 238 -1.74 -16.01 13.90
CA SER A 238 -0.54 -16.85 14.06
C SER A 238 0.26 -16.49 15.32
N VAL A 239 0.44 -15.19 15.58
CA VAL A 239 1.13 -14.69 16.77
C VAL A 239 0.35 -15.05 18.05
N VAL A 240 -0.97 -14.84 18.07
CA VAL A 240 -1.81 -15.19 19.22
C VAL A 240 -1.75 -16.69 19.53
N VAL A 241 -1.80 -17.55 18.51
CA VAL A 241 -1.66 -19.01 18.70
C VAL A 241 -0.30 -19.36 19.30
N ALA A 242 0.78 -18.75 18.79
CA ALA A 242 2.13 -18.99 19.30
C ALA A 242 2.27 -18.53 20.76
N LEU A 243 1.78 -17.33 21.10
CA LEU A 243 1.84 -16.81 22.47
C LEU A 243 1.06 -17.69 23.45
N ARG A 244 -0.16 -18.11 23.10
CA ARG A 244 -0.96 -19.04 23.92
C ARG A 244 -0.26 -20.39 24.13
N ALA A 245 0.46 -20.88 23.13
CA ALA A 245 1.22 -22.12 23.27
C ALA A 245 2.37 -21.94 24.27
N VAL A 246 3.10 -20.82 24.20
CA VAL A 246 4.16 -20.48 25.16
C VAL A 246 3.61 -20.36 26.59
N GLU A 247 2.48 -19.69 26.78
CA GLU A 247 1.82 -19.57 28.08
C GLU A 247 1.43 -20.93 28.67
N ARG A 248 0.82 -21.82 27.87
CA ARG A 248 0.46 -23.18 28.31
C ARG A 248 1.68 -24.00 28.68
N MET A 249 2.74 -23.92 27.89
CA MET A 249 4.00 -24.62 28.18
C MET A 249 4.61 -24.13 29.49
N ALA A 250 4.55 -22.82 29.77
CA ALA A 250 5.04 -22.26 31.03
C ALA A 250 4.28 -22.82 32.24
N VAL A 251 2.94 -22.93 32.16
CA VAL A 251 2.11 -23.51 33.22
C VAL A 251 2.47 -24.98 33.46
N THR A 252 2.52 -25.79 32.41
CA THR A 252 2.85 -27.23 32.53
C THR A 252 4.26 -27.45 33.09
N LEU A 253 5.23 -26.59 32.73
CA LEU A 253 6.57 -26.66 33.28
C LEU A 253 6.59 -26.33 34.78
N ASP A 254 5.82 -25.35 35.23
CA ASP A 254 5.70 -24.99 36.65
C ASP A 254 5.01 -26.08 37.48
N GLU A 255 3.92 -26.66 36.95
CA GLU A 255 3.26 -27.84 37.53
C GLU A 255 4.24 -29.03 37.64
N SER A 256 5.02 -29.31 36.59
CA SER A 256 6.00 -30.41 36.62
C SER A 256 7.12 -30.17 37.65
N LYS A 257 7.54 -28.91 37.83
CA LYS A 257 8.58 -28.52 38.77
C LYS A 257 8.08 -28.65 40.21
N SER A 258 6.88 -28.14 40.50
CA SER A 258 6.25 -28.26 41.82
C SER A 258 6.03 -29.72 42.23
N LEU A 259 5.58 -30.59 41.31
CA LEU A 259 5.45 -32.03 41.55
C LEU A 259 6.79 -32.69 41.87
N ARG A 260 7.86 -32.33 41.15
CA ARG A 260 9.21 -32.87 41.41
C ARG A 260 9.77 -32.40 42.75
N ASP A 261 9.64 -31.11 43.06
CA ASP A 261 10.15 -30.53 44.29
C ASP A 261 9.38 -31.09 45.50
N GLY A 262 8.04 -31.24 45.38
CA GLY A 262 7.21 -31.87 46.40
C GLY A 262 7.54 -33.34 46.66
N LYS A 263 7.88 -34.11 45.61
CA LYS A 263 8.34 -35.50 45.75
C LYS A 263 9.71 -35.58 46.44
N GLY A 264 10.61 -34.66 46.10
CA GLY A 264 11.93 -34.57 46.75
C GLY A 264 11.86 -34.24 48.24
N THR A 265 10.95 -33.35 48.66
CA THR A 265 10.72 -33.10 50.09
C THR A 265 10.14 -34.31 50.82
N ALA A 266 9.19 -35.03 50.22
CA ALA A 266 8.61 -36.22 50.82
C ALA A 266 9.65 -37.34 51.04
N GLU A 267 10.51 -37.62 50.05
CA GLU A 267 11.59 -38.61 50.18
C GLU A 267 12.65 -38.22 51.22
N LEU A 268 12.89 -36.92 51.42
CA LEU A 268 13.80 -36.40 52.45
C LEU A 268 13.23 -36.49 53.86
N GLU A 269 11.92 -36.33 54.02
CA GLU A 269 11.23 -36.50 55.31
C GLU A 269 11.16 -37.98 55.70
N GLU A 270 10.88 -38.87 54.75
CA GLU A 270 10.86 -40.32 54.98
C GLU A 270 12.22 -40.85 55.47
N LYS A 271 13.33 -40.42 54.86
CA LYS A 271 14.69 -40.79 55.28
C LYS A 271 15.13 -40.22 56.64
N LYS A 272 14.44 -39.21 57.18
CA LYS A 272 14.71 -38.68 58.53
C LYS A 272 13.91 -39.39 59.63
N ALA A 273 12.89 -40.15 59.24
CA ALA A 273 12.03 -40.89 60.16
C ALA A 273 12.53 -42.33 60.44
N GLU A 274 13.50 -42.82 59.67
CA GLU A 274 14.28 -44.04 59.90
C GLU A 274 15.55 -43.77 60.73
#